data_AF-A0AAD7QCI4-F1
#
_entry.id   AF-A0AAD7QCI4-F1
#
_cell.length_a   1.000
_cell.length_b   1.000
_cell.length_c   1.000
_cell.angle_alpha   90.00
_cell.angle_beta   90.00
_cell.angle_gamma   90.00
#
_symmetry.space_group_name_H-M   'P 1'
#
loop_
_entity.id
_entity.type
_entity.pdbx_description
1 polymer ?
#
loop_
_entity_poly.entity_id
_entity_poly.type
_entity_poly.pdbx_seq_one_letter_code
_entity_poly.pdbx_strand_id
1 'polypeptide(L)'
;MRRICVVIWQKVFYGLQLRIWLKIEEGFFLLYRQILRSLNSSNLPLNLAARLAKKAEVRAIFMLASEDRSLHNIDDLIDVAEFSLSRLRKGEIPKYIQ
;
A
#
# COMPACT_ATOMS: atom_id res chain seq x y z
N MET A 1 21.72 -13.24 35.12
CA MET A 1 21.94 -12.58 33.80
C MET A 1 20.97 -12.97 32.68
N ARG A 2 20.20 -14.08 32.74
CA ARG A 2 19.32 -14.50 31.61
C ARG A 2 17.98 -13.76 31.46
N ARG A 3 17.44 -13.12 32.51
CA ARG A 3 16.14 -12.40 32.44
C ARG A 3 16.23 -11.02 31.78
N ILE A 4 17.39 -10.35 31.86
CA ILE A 4 17.59 -9.03 31.26
C ILE A 4 17.65 -9.13 29.72
N CYS A 5 18.25 -10.20 29.18
CA CYS A 5 18.25 -10.45 27.74
C CYS A 5 16.84 -10.57 27.15
N VAL A 6 15.92 -11.32 27.79
CA VAL A 6 14.57 -11.52 27.23
C VAL A 6 13.78 -10.20 27.18
N VAL A 7 13.87 -9.37 28.21
CA VAL A 7 13.13 -8.08 28.26
C VAL A 7 13.71 -7.07 27.26
N ILE A 8 15.03 -7.04 27.07
CA ILE A 8 15.67 -6.18 26.06
C ILE A 8 15.33 -6.66 24.66
N TRP A 9 15.42 -7.96 24.39
CA TRP A 9 15.04 -8.52 23.09
C TRP A 9 13.57 -8.30 22.77
N GLN A 10 12.69 -8.40 23.76
CA GLN A 10 11.26 -8.17 23.56
C GLN A 10 10.96 -6.68 23.32
N LYS A 11 11.60 -5.74 24.05
CA LYS A 11 11.50 -4.30 23.77
C LYS A 11 12.12 -3.89 22.43
N VAL A 12 13.23 -4.50 22.03
CA VAL A 12 13.86 -4.26 20.72
C VAL A 12 12.99 -4.86 19.62
N PHE A 13 12.45 -6.07 19.79
CA PHE A 13 11.56 -6.70 18.83
C PHE A 13 10.26 -5.90 18.66
N TYR A 14 9.57 -5.54 19.75
CA TYR A 14 8.39 -4.67 19.68
C TYR A 14 8.70 -3.27 19.16
N GLY A 15 9.87 -2.71 19.50
CA GLY A 15 10.31 -1.40 18.98
C GLY A 15 10.67 -1.42 17.49
N LEU A 16 11.33 -2.49 17.02
CA LEU A 16 11.61 -2.72 15.61
C LEU A 16 10.32 -2.98 14.85
N GLN A 17 9.40 -3.77 15.42
CA GLN A 17 8.09 -4.05 14.85
C GLN A 17 7.22 -2.79 14.78
N LEU A 18 7.25 -1.91 15.79
CA LEU A 18 6.57 -0.60 15.76
C LEU A 18 7.16 0.31 14.68
N ARG A 19 8.49 0.30 14.53
CA ARG A 19 9.20 1.11 13.55
C ARG A 19 8.99 0.61 12.11
N ILE A 20 8.89 -0.70 11.93
CA ILE A 20 8.50 -1.35 10.68
C ILE A 20 7.03 -1.03 10.39
N TRP A 21 6.14 -1.13 11.36
CA TRP A 21 4.72 -0.75 11.25
C TRP A 21 4.51 0.72 10.85
N LEU A 22 5.19 1.66 11.53
CA LEU A 22 5.15 3.08 11.19
C LEU A 22 5.68 3.35 9.77
N LYS A 23 6.75 2.64 9.37
CA LYS A 23 7.31 2.76 8.03
C LYS A 23 6.36 2.19 6.95
N ILE A 24 5.65 1.12 7.28
CA ILE A 24 4.61 0.52 6.43
C ILE A 24 3.44 1.49 6.26
N GLU A 25 2.91 2.10 7.34
CA GLU A 25 1.84 3.09 7.25
C GLU A 25 2.22 4.32 6.41
N GLU A 26 3.42 4.87 6.62
CA GLU A 26 3.92 6.01 5.83
C GLU A 26 4.08 5.65 4.35
N GLY A 27 4.64 4.46 4.05
CA GLY A 27 4.78 3.96 2.70
C GLY A 27 3.44 3.74 2.01
N PHE A 28 2.47 3.18 2.74
CA PHE A 28 1.13 2.90 2.26
C PHE A 28 0.38 4.18 1.86
N PHE A 29 0.41 5.22 2.71
CA PHE A 29 -0.22 6.49 2.39
C PHE A 29 0.46 7.25 1.24
N LEU A 30 1.78 7.10 1.09
CA LEU A 30 2.50 7.63 -0.07
C LEU A 30 2.11 6.91 -1.36
N LEU A 31 2.01 5.59 -1.34
CA LEU A 31 1.56 4.76 -2.47
C LEU A 31 0.15 5.14 -2.93
N TYR A 32 -0.78 5.28 -1.99
CA TYR A 32 -2.14 5.75 -2.25
C TYR A 32 -2.14 7.07 -3.04
N ARG A 33 -1.40 8.08 -2.57
CA ARG A 33 -1.32 9.39 -3.23
C ARG A 33 -0.69 9.30 -4.63
N GLN A 34 0.31 8.46 -4.79
CA GLN A 34 0.98 8.25 -6.09
C GLN A 34 0.07 7.57 -7.11
N ILE A 35 -0.71 6.58 -6.70
CA ILE A 35 -1.70 5.90 -7.58
C ILE A 35 -2.78 6.88 -8.00
N LEU A 36 -3.37 7.64 -7.05
CA LEU A 36 -4.39 8.64 -7.37
C LEU A 36 -3.89 9.72 -8.32
N ARG A 37 -2.64 10.16 -8.16
CA ARG A 37 -1.99 11.12 -9.07
C ARG A 37 -1.77 10.50 -10.45
N SER A 38 -1.32 9.25 -10.50
CA SER A 38 -1.09 8.54 -11.76
C SER A 38 -2.39 8.35 -12.55
N LEU A 39 -3.49 8.00 -11.87
CA LEU A 39 -4.83 7.90 -12.46
C LEU A 39 -5.39 9.23 -12.98
N ASN A 40 -4.85 10.36 -12.53
CA ASN A 40 -5.17 11.69 -13.06
C ASN A 40 -4.28 12.12 -14.23
N SER A 41 -3.24 11.35 -14.57
CA SER A 41 -2.33 11.74 -15.63
C SER A 41 -2.98 11.63 -17.01
N SER A 42 -2.67 12.57 -17.91
CA SER A 42 -3.14 12.55 -19.30
C SER A 42 -2.59 11.36 -20.10
N ASN A 43 -1.57 10.66 -19.58
CA ASN A 43 -0.91 9.54 -20.23
C ASN A 43 -1.75 8.25 -20.25
N LEU A 44 -2.81 8.17 -19.44
CA LEU A 44 -3.74 7.05 -19.44
C LEU A 44 -4.90 7.30 -20.41
N PRO A 45 -5.22 6.36 -21.31
CA PRO A 45 -6.35 6.44 -22.23
C PRO A 45 -7.69 6.16 -21.51
N LEU A 46 -7.95 6.87 -20.41
CA LEU A 46 -9.17 6.75 -19.61
C LEU A 46 -10.05 7.99 -19.78
N ASN A 47 -11.34 7.76 -20.05
CA ASN A 47 -12.35 8.82 -20.00
C ASN A 47 -12.62 9.26 -18.54
N LEU A 48 -13.30 10.39 -18.36
CA LEU A 48 -13.54 10.96 -17.03
C LEU A 48 -14.29 9.99 -16.09
N ALA A 49 -15.31 9.31 -16.60
CA ALA A 49 -16.10 8.35 -15.83
C ALA A 49 -15.24 7.17 -15.33
N ALA A 50 -14.41 6.60 -16.21
CA ALA A 50 -13.50 5.52 -15.88
C ALA A 50 -12.44 5.95 -14.85
N ARG A 51 -11.94 7.19 -14.93
CA ARG A 51 -11.02 7.74 -13.92
C ARG A 51 -11.69 7.85 -12.55
N LEU A 52 -12.93 8.34 -12.51
CA LEU A 52 -13.68 8.46 -11.26
C LEU A 52 -13.98 7.08 -10.66
N ALA A 53 -14.41 6.12 -11.48
CA ALA A 53 -14.63 4.73 -11.06
C ALA A 53 -13.35 4.11 -10.49
N LYS A 54 -12.21 4.21 -11.19
CA LYS A 54 -10.93 3.67 -10.69
C LYS A 54 -10.44 4.35 -9.43
N LYS A 55 -10.69 5.65 -9.24
CA LYS A 55 -10.39 6.31 -7.96
C LYS A 55 -11.27 5.80 -6.82
N ALA A 56 -12.54 5.52 -7.10
CA ALA A 56 -13.44 4.96 -6.10
C ALA A 56 -12.99 3.55 -5.70
N GLU A 57 -12.62 2.71 -6.66
CA GLU A 57 -12.04 1.38 -6.41
C GLU A 57 -10.78 1.46 -5.56
N VAL A 58 -9.81 2.31 -5.94
CA VAL A 58 -8.57 2.50 -5.17
C VAL A 58 -8.88 2.95 -3.73
N ARG A 59 -9.82 3.88 -3.55
CA ARG A 59 -10.23 4.30 -2.20
C ARG A 59 -10.83 3.16 -1.40
N ALA A 60 -11.70 2.35 -2.00
CA ALA A 60 -12.33 1.22 -1.33
C ALA A 60 -11.28 0.18 -0.88
N ILE A 61 -10.33 -0.16 -1.76
CA ILE A 61 -9.24 -1.10 -1.45
C ILE A 61 -8.37 -0.56 -0.30
N PHE A 62 -7.94 0.70 -0.38
CA PHE A 62 -7.09 1.29 0.66
C PHE A 62 -7.80 1.48 2.00
N MET A 63 -9.12 1.76 2.00
CA MET A 63 -9.91 1.79 3.24
C MET A 63 -10.00 0.39 3.86
N LEU A 64 -10.33 -0.63 3.07
CA LEU A 64 -10.41 -2.01 3.56
C LEU A 64 -9.06 -2.50 4.11
N ALA A 65 -7.99 -2.22 3.38
CA ALA A 65 -6.63 -2.55 3.77
C ALA A 65 -6.19 -1.86 5.07
N SER A 66 -6.69 -0.65 5.34
CA SER A 66 -6.37 0.09 6.57
C SER A 66 -6.97 -0.54 7.84
N GLU A 67 -7.98 -1.39 7.70
CA GLU A 67 -8.59 -2.13 8.80
C GLU A 67 -7.87 -3.47 9.07
N ASP A 68 -7.03 -3.93 8.14
CA ASP A 68 -6.33 -5.20 8.25
C ASP A 68 -5.17 -5.12 9.26
N ARG A 69 -4.97 -6.20 10.04
CA ARG A 69 -3.85 -6.34 10.99
C ARG A 69 -2.89 -7.46 10.62
N SER A 70 -3.18 -8.21 9.56
CA SER A 70 -2.30 -9.27 9.04
C SER A 70 -1.14 -8.65 8.29
N LEU A 71 0.07 -8.78 8.82
CA LEU A 71 1.29 -8.28 8.17
C LEU A 71 1.47 -8.87 6.76
N HIS A 72 1.14 -10.14 6.55
CA HIS A 72 1.25 -10.81 5.25
C HIS A 72 0.29 -10.23 4.22
N ASN A 73 -0.97 -9.97 4.59
CA ASN A 73 -1.93 -9.36 3.68
C ASN A 73 -1.53 -7.93 3.31
N ILE A 74 -1.02 -7.17 4.28
CA ILE A 74 -0.56 -5.80 4.04
C ILE A 74 0.63 -5.79 3.07
N ASP A 75 1.56 -6.73 3.22
CA ASP A 75 2.72 -6.89 2.33
C ASP A 75 2.28 -7.23 0.90
N ASP A 76 1.39 -8.22 0.74
CA ASP A 76 0.82 -8.60 -0.56
C ASP A 76 0.09 -7.41 -1.22
N LEU A 77 -0.66 -6.62 -0.44
CA LEU A 77 -1.36 -5.43 -0.92
C LEU A 77 -0.39 -4.33 -1.37
N ILE A 78 0.73 -4.16 -0.66
CA ILE A 78 1.78 -3.22 -1.04
C ILE A 78 2.41 -3.65 -2.37
N ASP A 79 2.77 -4.93 -2.53
CA ASP A 79 3.33 -5.47 -3.77
C ASP A 79 2.39 -5.27 -4.96
N VAL A 80 1.10 -5.55 -4.78
CA VAL A 80 0.05 -5.32 -5.78
C VAL A 80 -0.08 -3.84 -6.12
N ALA A 81 -0.02 -2.96 -5.11
CA ALA A 81 -0.11 -1.52 -5.31
C ALA A 81 1.13 -0.95 -6.03
N GLU A 82 2.32 -1.43 -5.70
CA GLU A 82 3.59 -1.07 -6.37
C GLU A 82 3.59 -1.54 -7.83
N PHE A 83 3.18 -2.79 -8.08
CA PHE A 83 3.01 -3.30 -9.43
C PHE A 83 2.03 -2.45 -10.22
N SER A 84 0.85 -2.15 -9.65
CA SER A 84 -0.17 -1.32 -10.26
C SER A 84 0.37 0.07 -10.62
N LEU A 85 1.08 0.70 -9.69
CA LEU A 85 1.70 2.01 -9.90
C LEU A 85 2.73 1.99 -11.03
N SER A 86 3.55 0.93 -11.10
CA SER A 86 4.55 0.78 -12.16
C SER A 86 3.92 0.74 -13.55
N ARG A 87 2.76 0.06 -13.70
CA ARG A 87 1.99 -0.03 -14.95
C ARG A 87 1.31 1.30 -15.27
N LEU A 88 0.68 1.94 -14.29
CA LEU A 88 0.04 3.25 -14.47
C LEU A 88 1.05 4.32 -14.91
N ARG A 89 2.28 4.28 -14.40
CA ARG A 89 3.37 5.18 -14.85
C ARG A 89 3.77 4.95 -16.30
N LYS A 90 3.63 3.73 -16.82
CA LYS A 90 3.83 3.38 -18.24
C LYS A 90 2.63 3.75 -19.12
N GLY A 91 1.56 4.32 -18.55
CA GLY A 91 0.31 4.60 -19.26
C GLY A 91 -0.55 3.36 -19.49
N GLU A 92 -0.18 2.22 -18.88
CA GLU A 92 -0.90 0.96 -19.01
C GLU A 92 -1.88 0.83 -17.85
N ILE A 93 -3.12 0.48 -18.16
CA ILE A 93 -4.10 0.14 -17.13
C ILE A 93 -3.78 -1.30 -16.70
N PRO A 94 -3.48 -1.55 -15.41
CA PRO A 94 -3.36 -2.90 -14.90
C PRO A 94 -4.68 -3.62 -15.17
N LYS A 95 -4.67 -4.58 -16.10
CA LYS A 95 -5.76 -5.53 -16.27
C LYS A 95 -5.56 -6.56 -15.16
N TYR A 96 -6.16 -6.36 -14.00
CA TYR A 96 -6.18 -7.47 -13.05
C TYR A 96 -7.13 -8.54 -13.56
N ILE A 97 -6.61 -9.77 -13.44
CA ILE A 97 -7.21 -11.07 -13.77
C ILE A 97 -8.63 -11.11 -13.17
N GLN A 98 -9.57 -11.56 -13.99
CA GLN A 98 -10.99 -11.72 -13.67
C GLN A 98 -11.21 -12.56 -12.41
#